data_AF-A0A498KXM1-F1
#
_entry.id   AF-A0A498KXM1-F1
#
_cell.length_a   1.000
_cell.length_b   1.000
_cell.length_c   1.000
_cell.angle_alpha   90.00
_cell.angle_beta   90.00
_cell.angle_gamma   90.00
#
_symmetry.space_group_name_H-M   'P 1'
#
loop_
_entity.id
_entity.type
_entity.pdbx_description
1 polymer ?
#
loop_
_entity_poly.entity_id
_entity_poly.type
_entity_poly.pdbx_seq_one_letter_code
_entity_poly.pdbx_strand_id
1 'polypeptide(L)'
;MARPEVVLNFLQFDDLGLLFVMGGAAVVTGITFAIATKTLDRAPLTGREYLRRTKSFDRNVVVGGVVFGAGWGISGICPGAAYASFGIGNWPILWAVAGMFIGAYAQGRLRSRIADSSAGPATAD
;
A
#
# COMPACT_ATOMS: atom_id res chain seq x y z
N MET A 1 4.12 22.84 3.25
CA MET A 1 2.70 22.86 2.86
C MET A 1 2.50 21.80 1.80
N ALA A 2 1.58 20.85 2.02
CA ALA A 2 1.13 19.95 0.97
C ALA A 2 0.44 20.78 -0.11
N ARG A 3 1.01 20.78 -1.30
CA ARG A 3 0.57 21.56 -2.45
C ARG A 3 -0.23 20.64 -3.37
N PRO A 4 -1.57 20.69 -3.36
CA PRO A 4 -2.40 19.83 -4.23
C PRO A 4 -2.10 20.04 -5.71
N GLU A 5 -1.50 21.17 -6.09
CA GLU A 5 -1.08 21.51 -7.44
C GLU A 5 -0.03 20.53 -8.00
N VAL A 6 0.81 19.94 -7.13
CA VAL A 6 1.85 18.99 -7.53
C VAL A 6 1.24 17.69 -8.08
N VAL A 7 0.08 17.27 -7.57
CA VAL A 7 -0.62 16.07 -8.04
C VAL A 7 -1.30 16.34 -9.38
N LEU A 8 -1.87 17.54 -9.56
CA LEU A 8 -2.47 17.94 -10.85
C LEU A 8 -1.42 18.11 -11.95
N ASN A 9 -0.29 18.77 -11.67
CA ASN A 9 0.79 18.94 -12.65
C ASN A 9 1.43 17.61 -13.05
N PHE A 10 1.49 16.64 -12.14
CA PHE A 10 1.86 15.27 -12.47
C PHE A 10 0.87 14.60 -13.44
N LEU A 11 -0.44 14.73 -13.19
CA LEU A 11 -1.49 14.18 -14.06
C LEU A 11 -1.53 14.86 -15.45
N GLN A 12 -1.07 16.10 -15.55
CA GLN A 12 -0.98 16.87 -16.81
C GLN A 12 0.36 16.71 -17.55
N PHE A 13 1.30 15.92 -17.02
CA PHE A 13 2.66 15.74 -17.53
C PHE A 13 3.56 16.99 -17.52
N ASP A 14 3.14 18.08 -16.88
CA ASP A 14 3.93 19.30 -16.72
C ASP A 14 5.02 19.15 -15.64
N ASP A 15 4.79 18.32 -14.62
CA ASP A 15 5.76 18.07 -13.54
C ASP A 15 5.89 16.57 -13.19
N LEU A 16 6.95 15.95 -13.71
CA LEU A 16 7.29 14.54 -13.45
C LEU A 16 8.02 14.33 -12.12
N GLY A 17 8.17 15.36 -11.27
CA GLY A 17 8.88 15.26 -10.00
C GLY A 17 8.29 14.20 -9.07
N LEU A 18 6.96 14.06 -9.03
CA LEU A 18 6.30 13.06 -8.19
C LEU A 18 6.53 11.63 -8.70
N LEU A 19 6.58 11.43 -10.02
CA LEU A 19 6.94 10.16 -10.65
C LEU A 19 8.39 9.80 -10.37
N PHE A 20 9.29 10.78 -10.47
CA PHE A 20 10.71 10.58 -10.23
C PHE A 20 10.98 10.20 -8.76
N VAL A 21 10.35 10.88 -7.81
CA VAL A 21 10.52 10.58 -6.38
C VAL A 21 9.92 9.22 -6.02
N MET A 22 8.68 8.94 -6.43
CA MET A 22 8.03 7.65 -6.15
C MET A 22 8.72 6.49 -6.87
N GLY A 23 9.06 6.67 -8.15
CA GLY A 23 9.78 5.69 -8.96
C GLY A 23 11.20 5.45 -8.44
N GLY A 24 11.94 6.51 -8.13
CA GLY A 24 13.27 6.43 -7.52
C GLY A 24 13.24 5.71 -6.18
N ALA A 25 12.30 6.06 -5.29
CA ALA A 25 12.12 5.39 -4.02
C ALA A 25 11.79 3.89 -4.19
N ALA A 26 10.94 3.54 -5.16
CA ALA A 26 10.60 2.16 -5.47
C ALA A 26 11.81 1.36 -6.00
N VAL A 27 12.60 1.95 -6.91
CA VAL A 27 13.82 1.33 -7.45
C VAL A 27 14.86 1.13 -6.35
N VAL A 28 15.16 2.17 -5.56
CA VAL A 28 16.14 2.09 -4.46
C VAL A 28 15.72 1.05 -3.43
N THR A 29 14.45 1.06 -3.03
CA THR A 29 13.91 0.08 -2.07
C THR A 29 13.95 -1.33 -2.67
N GLY A 30 13.57 -1.49 -3.94
CA GLY A 30 13.62 -2.76 -4.65
C GLY A 30 15.04 -3.34 -4.71
N ILE A 31 16.03 -2.53 -5.08
CA ILE A 31 17.44 -2.93 -5.10
C ILE A 31 17.92 -3.27 -3.69
N THR A 32 17.60 -2.44 -2.70
CA THR A 32 18.01 -2.66 -1.30
C THR A 32 17.46 -3.99 -0.77
N PHE A 33 16.18 -4.29 -0.97
CA PHE A 33 15.59 -5.55 -0.57
C PHE A 33 16.14 -6.74 -1.38
N ALA A 34 16.37 -6.58 -2.68
CA ALA A 34 16.95 -7.63 -3.51
C ALA A 34 18.38 -8.00 -3.06
N ILE A 35 19.21 -7.01 -2.73
CA ILE A 35 20.56 -7.22 -2.20
C ILE A 35 20.48 -7.81 -0.79
N ALA A 36 19.68 -7.21 0.09
CA ALA A 36 19.56 -7.67 1.47
C ALA A 36 19.09 -9.13 1.56
N THR A 37 18.09 -9.52 0.76
CA THR A 37 17.59 -10.92 0.75
C THR A 37 18.51 -11.90 0.03
N LYS A 38 19.44 -11.45 -0.82
CA LYS A 38 20.46 -12.30 -1.44
C LYS A 38 21.71 -12.49 -0.59
N THR A 39 22.10 -11.45 0.15
CA THR A 39 23.40 -11.40 0.85
C THR A 39 23.26 -11.70 2.33
N LEU A 40 22.11 -11.37 2.94
CA LEU A 40 21.84 -11.69 4.33
C LEU A 40 20.79 -12.79 4.41
N ASP A 41 21.19 -13.96 4.90
CA ASP A 41 20.25 -15.01 5.27
C ASP A 41 19.49 -14.66 6.55
N ARG A 42 20.10 -13.87 7.46
CA ARG A 42 19.56 -13.54 8.78
C ARG A 42 19.59 -12.04 9.07
N ALA A 43 18.50 -11.55 9.66
CA ALA A 43 18.35 -10.17 10.09
C ALA A 43 19.40 -9.84 11.17
N PRO A 44 20.22 -8.79 11.00
CA PRO A 44 21.35 -8.51 11.88
C PRO A 44 20.91 -8.11 13.29
N LEU A 45 19.69 -7.56 13.44
CA LEU A 45 19.12 -7.13 14.71
C LEU A 45 18.33 -8.23 15.44
N THR A 46 17.78 -9.21 14.73
CA THR A 46 16.84 -10.19 15.31
C THR A 46 17.25 -11.65 15.09
N GLY A 47 18.28 -11.93 14.28
CA GLY A 47 18.74 -13.28 13.94
C GLY A 47 17.76 -14.12 13.10
N ARG A 48 16.55 -13.62 12.84
CA ARG A 48 15.50 -14.29 12.06
C ARG A 48 15.86 -14.32 10.58
N GLU A 49 15.49 -15.40 9.90
CA GLU A 49 15.73 -15.50 8.46
C GLU A 49 14.95 -14.45 7.67
N TYR A 50 15.58 -13.90 6.64
CA TYR A 50 14.93 -12.98 5.70
C TYR A 50 13.95 -13.76 4.81
N LEU A 51 12.71 -13.90 5.26
CA LEU A 51 11.66 -14.56 4.50
C LEU A 51 11.13 -13.64 3.39
N ARG A 52 11.34 -14.03 2.13
CA ARG A 52 10.72 -13.36 0.98
C ARG A 52 9.28 -13.84 0.83
N ARG A 53 8.33 -13.09 1.40
CA ARG A 53 6.91 -13.34 1.16
C ARG A 53 6.48 -12.73 -0.17
N THR A 54 6.54 -13.51 -1.23
CA THR A 54 5.95 -13.15 -2.52
C THR A 54 4.43 -13.34 -2.44
N LYS A 55 3.68 -12.35 -2.92
CA LYS A 55 2.24 -12.50 -3.11
C LYS A 55 1.99 -12.92 -4.56
N SER A 56 1.19 -13.97 -4.73
CA SER A 56 0.71 -14.39 -6.05
C SER A 56 0.00 -13.23 -6.74
N PHE A 57 0.26 -13.05 -8.03
CA PHE A 57 -0.43 -12.07 -8.86
C PHE A 57 -1.83 -12.61 -9.22
N ASP A 58 -2.73 -12.56 -8.25
CA ASP A 58 -4.10 -13.04 -8.40
C ASP A 58 -5.05 -11.92 -8.84
N ARG A 59 -6.23 -12.30 -9.33
CA ARG A 59 -7.33 -11.36 -9.66
C ARG A 59 -7.65 -10.38 -8.53
N ASN A 60 -7.54 -10.83 -7.28
CA ASN A 60 -7.73 -9.99 -6.10
C ASN A 60 -6.72 -8.83 -6.01
N VAL A 61 -5.48 -9.03 -6.46
CA VAL A 61 -4.44 -7.99 -6.48
C VAL A 61 -4.77 -6.93 -7.53
N VAL A 62 -5.22 -7.35 -8.71
CA VAL A 62 -5.60 -6.43 -9.79
C VAL A 62 -6.81 -5.60 -9.38
N VAL A 63 -7.89 -6.25 -8.93
CA VAL A 63 -9.12 -5.55 -8.51
C VAL A 63 -8.86 -4.64 -7.31
N GLY A 64 -8.13 -5.12 -6.31
CA GLY A 64 -7.77 -4.30 -5.15
C GLY A 64 -6.89 -3.11 -5.52
N GLY A 65 -5.92 -3.30 -6.42
CA GLY A 65 -5.05 -2.23 -6.93
C GLY A 65 -5.81 -1.14 -7.68
N VAL A 66 -6.78 -1.52 -8.53
CA VAL A 66 -7.62 -0.56 -9.26
C VAL A 66 -8.49 0.25 -8.29
N VAL A 67 -9.16 -0.40 -7.35
CA VAL A 67 -10.01 0.30 -6.35
C VAL A 67 -9.18 1.23 -5.46
N PHE A 68 -8.02 0.75 -5.00
CA PHE A 68 -7.09 1.54 -4.20
C PHE A 68 -6.54 2.75 -4.97
N GLY A 69 -6.12 2.55 -6.23
CA GLY A 69 -5.63 3.62 -7.09
C GLY A 69 -6.70 4.66 -7.41
N ALA A 70 -7.93 4.23 -7.70
CA ALA A 70 -9.07 5.13 -7.91
C ALA A 70 -9.38 5.96 -6.65
N GLY A 71 -9.37 5.34 -5.47
CA GLY A 71 -9.58 6.05 -4.20
C GLY A 71 -8.51 7.12 -3.93
N TRP A 72 -7.24 6.80 -4.21
CA TRP A 72 -6.16 7.79 -4.15
C TRP A 72 -6.39 8.93 -5.16
N GLY A 73 -6.70 8.60 -6.42
CA GLY A 73 -6.94 9.59 -7.46
C GLY A 73 -8.07 10.56 -7.12
N ILE A 74 -9.17 10.05 -6.57
CA ILE A 74 -10.33 10.87 -6.15
C ILE A 74 -10.01 11.73 -4.92
N SER A 75 -9.30 11.16 -3.94
CA SER A 75 -8.97 11.89 -2.70
C SER A 75 -7.83 12.90 -2.85
N GLY A 76 -7.01 12.78 -3.90
CA GLY A 76 -5.82 13.60 -4.10
C GLY A 76 -4.75 13.42 -3.02
N ILE A 77 -4.89 12.38 -2.18
CA ILE A 77 -4.04 12.15 -1.00
C ILE A 77 -3.36 10.80 -1.13
N CYS A 78 -2.03 10.83 -1.07
CA CYS A 78 -1.26 9.61 -0.92
C CYS A 78 -1.18 9.18 0.56
N PRO A 79 -1.20 7.87 0.88
CA PRO A 79 -1.08 7.39 2.25
C PRO A 79 0.20 7.93 2.91
N GLY A 80 1.32 7.97 2.19
CA GLY A 80 2.58 8.54 2.70
C GLY A 80 2.47 10.01 3.11
N ALA A 81 1.90 10.85 2.25
CA ALA A 81 1.67 12.27 2.59
C ALA A 81 0.56 12.44 3.62
N ALA A 82 -0.39 11.50 3.72
CA ALA A 82 -1.41 11.53 4.77
C ALA A 82 -0.75 11.43 6.15
N TYR A 83 0.17 10.48 6.32
CA TYR A 83 0.95 10.32 7.56
C TYR A 83 1.86 11.53 7.82
N ALA A 84 2.56 12.04 6.80
CA ALA A 84 3.41 13.22 6.96
C ALA A 84 2.59 14.49 7.31
N SER A 85 1.42 14.66 6.70
CA SER A 85 0.54 15.81 6.94
C SER A 85 -0.05 15.79 8.35
N PHE A 86 -0.31 14.60 8.89
CA PHE A 86 -0.71 14.46 10.30
C PHE A 86 0.39 14.98 11.25
N GLY A 87 1.66 14.66 10.98
CA GLY A 87 2.80 15.18 11.76
C GLY A 87 2.99 16.70 11.71
N ILE A 88 2.44 17.36 10.69
CA ILE A 88 2.47 18.83 10.51
C ILE A 88 1.24 19.50 11.16
N GLY A 89 0.33 18.74 11.76
CA GLY A 89 -0.87 19.26 12.44
C GLY A 89 -2.09 19.47 11.53
N ASN A 90 -2.11 18.85 10.35
CA ASN A 90 -3.27 18.92 9.45
C ASN A 90 -4.39 17.97 9.91
N TRP A 91 -5.20 18.40 10.87
CA TRP A 91 -6.32 17.62 11.42
C TRP A 91 -7.33 17.09 10.39
N PRO A 92 -7.72 17.85 9.34
CA PRO A 92 -8.58 17.34 8.27
C PRO A 92 -8.11 16.03 7.62
N ILE A 93 -6.80 15.76 7.59
CA ILE A 93 -6.24 14.53 7.01
C ILE A 93 -6.72 13.27 7.73
N LEU A 94 -7.13 13.39 9.00
CA LEU A 94 -7.60 12.26 9.78
C LEU A 94 -8.86 11.62 9.21
N TRP A 95 -9.72 12.38 8.54
CA TRP A 95 -10.90 11.81 7.88
C TRP A 95 -10.50 10.86 6.75
N ALA A 96 -9.50 11.24 5.97
CA ALA A 96 -8.96 10.38 4.90
C ALA A 96 -8.29 9.13 5.48
N VAL A 97 -7.48 9.30 6.53
CA VAL A 97 -6.80 8.18 7.21
C VAL A 97 -7.81 7.23 7.84
N ALA A 98 -8.82 7.76 8.55
CA ALA A 98 -9.90 6.95 9.12
C ALA A 98 -10.65 6.17 8.04
N GLY A 99 -11.00 6.82 6.92
CA GLY A 99 -11.61 6.16 5.77
C GLY A 99 -10.76 5.01 5.21
N MET A 100 -9.45 5.19 5.08
CA MET A 100 -8.52 4.13 4.67
C MET A 100 -8.55 2.93 5.63
N PHE A 101 -8.49 3.17 6.95
CA PHE A 101 -8.53 2.10 7.95
C PHE A 101 -9.87 1.37 7.96
N ILE A 102 -10.99 2.11 7.86
CA ILE A 102 -12.33 1.51 7.80
C ILE A 102 -12.46 0.64 6.55
N GLY A 103 -12.01 1.12 5.39
CA GLY A 103 -12.02 0.37 4.14
C GLY A 103 -11.19 -0.91 4.22
N ALA A 104 -9.95 -0.82 4.75
CA ALA A 104 -9.09 -1.98 4.95
C ALA A 104 -9.71 -3.00 5.91
N TYR A 105 -10.32 -2.53 7.00
CA TYR A 105 -10.99 -3.38 7.98
C TYR A 105 -12.22 -4.08 7.40
N ALA A 106 -13.06 -3.33 6.69
CA ALA A 106 -14.25 -3.87 6.02
C ALA A 106 -13.86 -4.91 4.97
N GLN A 107 -12.84 -4.64 4.16
CA GLN A 107 -12.32 -5.59 3.18
C GLN A 107 -11.77 -6.84 3.87
N GLY A 108 -11.02 -6.70 4.96
CA GLY A 108 -10.49 -7.82 5.75
C GLY A 108 -11.60 -8.70 6.32
N ARG A 109 -12.62 -8.08 6.93
CA ARG A 109 -13.83 -8.76 7.43
C ARG A 109 -14.60 -9.48 6.32
N LEU A 110 -14.80 -8.82 5.18
CA LEU A 110 -15.51 -9.43 4.05
C LEU A 110 -14.72 -10.62 3.49
N ARG A 111 -13.40 -10.50 3.39
CA ARG A 111 -12.53 -11.58 2.92
C ARG A 111 -12.54 -12.78 3.85
N SER A 112 -12.50 -12.56 5.17
CA SER A 112 -12.56 -13.66 6.14
C SER A 112 -13.91 -14.38 6.05
N ARG A 113 -15.02 -13.65 5.93
CA ARG A 113 -16.36 -14.25 5.76
C ARG A 113 -16.49 -15.10 4.51
N ILE A 114 -15.96 -14.61 3.37
CA ILE A 114 -15.96 -15.35 2.11
C ILE A 114 -15.12 -16.62 2.23
N ALA A 115 -13.94 -16.52 2.87
CA ALA A 115 -13.07 -17.67 3.10
C ALA A 115 -13.73 -18.75 3.98
N ASP A 116 -14.39 -18.33 5.08
CA ASP A 116 -15.14 -19.23 5.97
C ASP A 116 -16.33 -19.89 5.27
N SER A 117 -17.00 -19.17 4.35
CA SER A 117 -18.15 -19.70 3.58
C SER A 117 -17.73 -20.75 2.54
N SER A 118 -16.52 -20.65 2.00
CA SER A 118 -15.94 -21.66 1.10
C SER A 118 -15.43 -22.90 1.85
N ALA A 119 -15.30 -22.85 3.18
CA ALA A 119 -15.04 -24.01 4.03
C ALA A 119 -16.36 -24.69 4.47
N GLY A 120 -17.30 -24.86 3.53
CA GLY A 120 -18.51 -25.67 3.74
C GLY A 120 -18.17 -27.10 4.16
N PRO A 121 -19.07 -27.79 4.89
CA PRO A 121 -18.74 -28.86 5.82
C PRO A 121 -17.92 -29.94 5.14
N ALA A 122 -16.73 -30.22 5.68
CA ALA A 122 -16.06 -31.47 5.39
C ALA A 122 -17.05 -32.58 5.72
N THR A 123 -17.60 -33.21 4.68
CA THR A 123 -18.40 -34.43 4.77
C THR A 123 -17.55 -35.45 5.51
N ALA A 124 -17.89 -35.66 6.78
CA ALA A 124 -17.46 -36.83 7.52
C ALA A 124 -18.35 -37.98 7.05
N ASP A 125 -17.92 -38.65 5.99
CA ASP A 125 -18.36 -39.99 5.60
C ASP A 125 -17.12 -40.85 5.34
#